data_AF-I3IH14-F1
#
_entry.id   AF-I3IH14-F1
#
_cell.length_a   1.000
_cell.length_b   1.000
_cell.length_c   1.000
_cell.angle_alpha   90.00
_cell.angle_beta   90.00
_cell.angle_gamma   90.00
#
_symmetry.space_group_name_H-M   'P 1'
#
loop_
_entity.id
_entity.type
_entity.pdbx_description
1 polymer ?
#
loop_
_entity_poly.entity_id
_entity_poly.type
_entity_poly.pdbx_seq_one_letter_code
_entity_poly.pdbx_strand_id
1 'polypeptide(L)'
;MSYISTCCVCGGRGIVTVQSPYIRCAHCSGTGAIKRLTCTACMGKGVQPSAAISSQVCSVCRGSGDDLSASAMYCLRCHGSGVVSVKIMNVE
;
A
#
# COMPACT_ATOMS: atom_id res chain seq x y z
N MET A 1 14.02 -1.85 11.47
CA MET A 1 15.15 -2.57 10.84
C MET A 1 16.37 -1.66 10.95
N SER A 2 17.49 -2.16 11.46
CA SER A 2 18.76 -1.43 11.53
C SER A 2 19.36 -1.25 10.12
N TYR A 3 20.00 -0.11 9.87
CA TYR A 3 20.70 0.22 8.61
C TYR A 3 21.74 -0.84 8.17
N ILE A 4 22.23 -1.65 9.12
CA ILE A 4 23.23 -2.70 8.90
C ILE A 4 22.64 -4.01 8.32
N SER A 5 21.33 -4.22 8.38
CA SER A 5 20.71 -5.51 8.02
C SER A 5 20.21 -5.51 6.58
N THR A 6 20.99 -6.07 5.66
CA THR A 6 20.52 -6.37 4.30
C THR A 6 19.38 -7.39 4.40
N CYS A 7 18.19 -7.06 3.87
CA CYS A 7 17.05 -7.97 3.86
C CYS A 7 17.41 -9.26 3.09
N CYS A 8 17.31 -10.43 3.74
CA CYS A 8 17.63 -11.73 3.14
C CYS A 8 16.73 -12.09 1.95
N VAL A 9 15.56 -11.46 1.83
CA VAL A 9 14.61 -11.72 0.73
C VAL A 9 14.90 -10.85 -0.48
N CYS A 10 15.00 -9.52 -0.31
CA CYS A 10 15.19 -8.60 -1.44
C CYS A 10 16.67 -8.23 -1.70
N GLY A 11 17.59 -8.61 -0.82
CA GLY A 11 19.01 -8.24 -0.92
C GLY A 11 19.25 -6.74 -0.79
N GLY A 12 18.36 -6.01 -0.10
CA GLY A 12 18.42 -4.55 0.03
C GLY A 12 17.83 -3.76 -1.15
N ARG A 13 17.34 -4.42 -2.20
CA ARG A 13 16.77 -3.75 -3.40
C ARG A 13 15.40 -3.10 -3.15
N GLY A 14 14.73 -3.44 -2.06
CA GLY A 14 13.35 -3.00 -1.78
C GLY A 14 12.29 -3.64 -2.69
N ILE A 15 12.68 -4.49 -3.65
CA ILE A 15 11.79 -5.18 -4.59
C ILE A 15 12.20 -6.66 -4.76
N VAL A 16 11.24 -7.51 -5.11
CA VAL A 16 11.43 -8.93 -5.42
C VAL A 16 10.69 -9.30 -6.71
N THR A 17 11.26 -10.20 -7.51
CA THR A 17 10.60 -10.73 -8.70
C THR A 17 9.60 -11.81 -8.29
N VAL A 18 8.38 -11.72 -8.80
CA VAL A 18 7.32 -12.72 -8.61
C VAL A 18 6.98 -13.36 -9.95
N GLN A 19 6.64 -14.65 -9.94
CA GLN A 19 6.22 -15.33 -11.16
C GLN A 19 4.87 -14.80 -11.65
N SER A 20 4.78 -14.53 -12.96
CA SER A 20 3.51 -14.25 -13.63
C SER A 20 2.69 -15.55 -13.79
N PRO A 21 1.36 -15.47 -13.84
CA PRO A 21 0.52 -14.26 -13.78
C PRO A 21 0.16 -13.86 -12.34
N TYR A 22 0.16 -12.55 -12.08
CA TYR A 22 -0.27 -11.96 -10.81
C TYR A 22 -1.18 -10.76 -11.04
N ILE A 23 -2.10 -10.51 -10.11
CA ILE A 23 -2.90 -9.28 -10.07
C ILE A 23 -2.61 -8.49 -8.80
N ARG A 24 -2.89 -7.19 -8.83
CA ARG A 24 -2.85 -6.37 -7.61
C ARG A 24 -3.82 -6.93 -6.59
N CYS A 25 -3.36 -7.05 -5.35
CA CYS A 25 -4.20 -7.48 -4.25
C CYS A 25 -5.27 -6.42 -3.99
N ALA A 26 -6.53 -6.75 -4.27
CA ALA A 26 -7.66 -5.85 -4.06
C ALA A 26 -7.83 -5.44 -2.58
N HIS A 27 -7.44 -6.31 -1.64
CA HIS A 27 -7.60 -6.06 -0.21
C HIS A 27 -6.68 -4.94 0.32
N CYS A 28 -5.50 -4.77 -0.27
CA CYS A 28 -4.57 -3.70 0.11
C CYS A 28 -4.29 -2.74 -1.04
N SER A 29 -5.06 -2.79 -2.13
CA SER A 29 -4.87 -1.98 -3.34
C SER A 29 -3.43 -2.00 -3.89
N GLY A 30 -2.72 -3.12 -3.75
CA GLY A 30 -1.33 -3.23 -4.21
C GLY A 30 -0.23 -2.81 -3.23
N THR A 31 -0.57 -2.24 -2.07
CA THR A 31 0.45 -1.69 -1.15
C THR A 31 1.19 -2.74 -0.33
N GLY A 32 0.61 -3.94 -0.19
CA GLY A 32 1.11 -4.97 0.73
C GLY A 32 0.83 -4.66 2.20
N ALA A 33 0.22 -3.52 2.52
CA ALA A 33 0.03 -3.04 3.88
C ALA A 33 -1.44 -2.71 4.16
N ILE A 34 -1.87 -2.96 5.39
CA ILE A 34 -3.18 -2.52 5.90
C ILE A 34 -2.90 -1.50 6.99
N LYS A 35 -3.27 -0.26 6.70
CA LYS A 35 -3.26 0.83 7.67
C LYS A 35 -4.63 0.90 8.34
N ARG A 36 -4.64 1.13 9.65
CA ARG A 36 -5.87 1.23 10.44
C ARG A 36 -6.10 2.62 11.02
N LEU A 37 -5.07 3.47 10.99
CA LEU A 37 -5.17 4.82 11.50
C LEU A 37 -5.48 5.78 10.36
N THR A 38 -6.59 6.47 10.53
CA THR A 38 -7.07 7.50 9.63
C THR A 38 -6.18 8.75 9.73
N CYS A 39 -5.85 9.36 8.60
CA CYS A 39 -5.22 10.67 8.57
C CYS A 39 -6.17 11.70 9.20
N THR A 40 -5.78 12.23 10.36
CA THR A 40 -6.58 13.19 11.12
C THR A 40 -6.63 14.56 10.45
N ALA A 41 -5.63 14.94 9.65
CA ALA A 41 -5.60 16.20 8.92
C ALA A 41 -6.71 16.31 7.84
N CYS A 42 -7.06 15.20 7.18
CA CYS A 42 -8.12 15.15 6.18
C CYS A 42 -9.34 14.30 6.60
N MET A 43 -9.34 13.80 7.84
CA MET A 43 -10.38 12.89 8.37
C MET A 43 -10.63 11.68 7.46
N GLY A 44 -9.58 11.12 6.88
CA GLY A 44 -9.69 9.93 6.01
C GLY A 44 -10.11 10.20 4.58
N LYS A 45 -10.41 11.44 4.21
CA LYS A 45 -10.91 11.77 2.87
C LYS A 45 -9.83 11.74 1.79
N GLY A 46 -8.55 11.80 2.16
CA GLY A 46 -7.43 11.97 1.25
C GLY A 46 -7.29 13.38 0.64
N VAL A 47 -8.30 14.24 0.82
CA VAL A 47 -8.34 15.61 0.30
C VAL A 47 -8.74 16.60 1.39
N GLN A 48 -8.34 17.86 1.23
CA GLN A 48 -8.73 18.97 2.10
C GLN A 48 -9.39 20.07 1.26
N PRO A 49 -10.28 20.88 1.86
CA PRO A 49 -10.82 22.07 1.20
C PRO A 49 -9.69 23.03 0.81
N SER A 50 -9.80 23.68 -0.34
CA SER A 50 -9.00 24.85 -0.68
C SER A 50 -9.90 26.08 -0.79
N ALA A 51 -9.35 27.27 -0.51
CA ALA A 51 -10.07 28.52 -0.69
C ALA A 51 -10.52 28.76 -2.14
N ALA A 52 -9.89 28.07 -3.10
CA ALA A 52 -10.16 28.19 -4.53
C ALA A 52 -11.05 27.05 -5.04
N ILE A 53 -12.28 26.93 -4.49
CA ILE A 53 -13.45 26.12 -4.96
C ILE A 53 -13.22 24.60 -5.19
N SER A 54 -11.98 24.14 -5.23
CA SER A 54 -11.57 22.78 -5.53
C SER A 54 -10.99 22.13 -4.28
N SER A 55 -11.27 20.84 -4.10
CA SER A 55 -10.55 20.06 -3.11
C SER A 55 -9.13 19.82 -3.60
N GLN A 56 -8.18 19.95 -2.69
CA GLN A 56 -6.76 19.68 -2.94
C GLN A 56 -6.35 18.40 -2.26
N VAL A 57 -5.42 17.65 -2.87
CA VAL A 57 -4.85 16.45 -2.27
C VAL A 57 -4.24 16.81 -0.91
N CYS A 58 -4.58 16.05 0.13
CA CYS A 58 -4.07 16.30 1.47
C CYS A 58 -2.55 16.14 1.47
N SER A 59 -1.82 17.19 1.84
CA SER A 59 -0.35 17.21 1.84
C SER A 59 0.26 16.24 2.85
N VAL A 60 -0.46 15.96 3.95
CA VAL A 60 0.00 15.06 5.02
C VAL A 60 -0.03 13.59 4.59
N CYS A 61 -1.18 13.11 4.09
CA CYS A 61 -1.34 11.71 3.68
C CYS A 61 -1.13 11.46 2.18
N ARG A 62 -0.90 12.52 1.39
CA ARG A 62 -0.70 12.48 -0.06
C ARG A 62 -1.82 11.74 -0.80
N GLY A 63 -3.06 11.92 -0.34
CA GLY A 63 -4.23 11.31 -0.97
C GLY A 63 -4.65 9.96 -0.41
N SER A 64 -3.87 9.31 0.46
CA SER A 64 -4.23 7.97 0.95
C SER A 64 -5.41 7.96 1.91
N GLY A 65 -5.62 9.06 2.67
CA GLY A 65 -6.56 9.08 3.78
C GLY A 65 -6.05 8.36 5.04
N ASP A 66 -4.87 7.73 4.98
CA ASP A 66 -4.25 7.03 6.11
C ASP A 66 -3.17 7.87 6.78
N ASP A 67 -3.01 7.70 8.09
CA ASP A 67 -1.84 8.20 8.81
C ASP A 67 -0.58 7.48 8.31
N LEU A 68 0.36 8.25 7.74
CA LEU A 68 1.62 7.71 7.20
C LEU A 68 2.63 7.37 8.30
N SER A 69 2.47 7.94 9.50
CA SER A 69 3.36 7.71 10.65
C SER A 69 2.98 6.46 11.43
N ALA A 70 1.73 6.01 11.31
CA ALA A 70 1.24 4.83 11.98
C ALA A 70 1.86 3.55 11.39
N SER A 71 2.32 2.66 12.28
CA SER A 71 2.79 1.32 11.89
C SER A 71 1.68 0.59 11.14
N ALA A 72 2.01 0.07 9.96
CA ALA A 72 1.10 -0.77 9.19
C ALA A 72 1.30 -2.24 9.55
N MET A 73 0.21 -3.01 9.53
CA MET A 73 0.34 -4.46 9.48
C MET A 73 0.47 -4.90 8.03
N TYR A 74 1.23 -5.96 7.78
CA TYR A 74 1.25 -6.54 6.44
C TYR A 74 -0.14 -7.09 6.10
N CYS A 75 -0.53 -6.97 4.83
CA CYS A 75 -1.79 -7.49 4.35
C CYS A 75 -1.77 -9.02 4.41
N LEU A 76 -2.70 -9.60 5.18
CA LEU A 76 -2.80 -11.04 5.36
C LEU A 76 -3.23 -11.77 4.08
N ARG A 77 -3.89 -11.08 3.14
CA ARG A 77 -4.33 -11.70 1.87
C ARG A 77 -3.19 -11.91 0.88
N CYS A 78 -2.22 -11.01 0.83
CA CYS A 78 -1.07 -11.08 -0.09
C CYS A 78 0.27 -11.29 0.63
N HIS A 79 0.25 -11.50 1.95
CA HIS A 79 1.42 -11.65 2.80
C HIS A 79 2.48 -10.55 2.61
N GLY A 80 2.02 -9.30 2.47
CA GLY A 80 2.94 -8.17 2.31
C GLY A 80 3.40 -7.88 0.88
N SER A 81 3.14 -8.77 -0.09
CA SER A 81 3.65 -8.62 -1.46
C SER A 81 2.91 -7.58 -2.31
N GLY A 82 1.69 -7.20 -1.90
CA GLY A 82 0.81 -6.34 -2.70
C GLY A 82 0.15 -7.04 -3.90
N VAL A 83 0.48 -8.30 -4.18
CA VAL A 83 -0.04 -9.05 -5.33
C VAL A 83 -0.56 -10.42 -4.91
N VAL A 84 -1.44 -11.00 -5.72
CA VAL A 84 -1.88 -12.38 -5.55
C VAL A 84 -1.69 -13.13 -6.87
N SER A 85 -1.20 -14.36 -6.78
CA SER A 85 -1.05 -15.24 -7.94
C SER A 85 -2.43 -15.62 -8.47
N VAL A 86 -2.59 -15.56 -9.79
CA VAL A 86 -3.83 -16.01 -10.44
C VAL A 86 -3.56 -17.41 -10.96
N LYS A 87 -4.41 -18.38 -10.62
CA LYS A 87 -4.53 -19.58 -11.46
C LYS A 87 -5.34 -19.16 -12.67
N ILE A 88 -4.71 -19.13 -13.85
CA ILE A 88 -5.46 -19.07 -15.11
C ILE A 88 -6.24 -20.38 -15.18
N MET A 89 -7.55 -20.31 -14.95
CA MET A 89 -8.44 -21.41 -15.31
C MET A 89 -8.64 -21.29 -16.81
N ASN A 90 -8.06 -22.23 -17.57
CA ASN A 90 -8.42 -22.40 -18.98
C ASN A 90 -9.93 -22.66 -19.03
N VAL A 91 -10.66 -21.76 -19.68
CA VAL A 91 -12.03 -22.02 -20.10
C VAL A 91 -11.89 -22.77 -21.42
N GLU A 92 -12.06 -24.09 -21.36
CA GLU A 92 -12.34 -24.93 -22.54
C GLU A 92 -13.80 -24.76 -22.96
#